data_AF-A0A7Y3P4N7-F1
#
_entry.id   AF-A0A7Y3P4N7-F1
#
_cell.length_a   1.000
_cell.length_b   1.000
_cell.length_c   1.000
_cell.angle_alpha   90.00
_cell.angle_beta   90.00
_cell.angle_gamma   90.00
#
_symmetry.space_group_name_H-M   'P 1'
#
loop_
_entity.id
_entity.type
_entity.pdbx_description
1 polymer ?
#
loop_
_entity_poly.entity_id
_entity_poly.type
_entity_poly.pdbx_seq_one_letter_code
_entity_poly.pdbx_strand_id
1 'polypeptide(L)'
;MPSRRAEIALARSAAPPSIAAHATVLVLTRRGFVTAPFNDTEFWNPKERGPDCYNPPATRTEIPQLLQEAKWALGGLTRQQMEERTKVAFADRMFKPPEPGAFGFMLSRMGYLNHAHGPWYPHIMFFIPRDQIGNWVPNLKNSPTIAVPIFRR
;
A
#
# COMPACT_ATOMS: atom_id res chain seq x y z
N MET A 1 16.60 13.94 -2.24
CA MET A 1 15.81 12.81 -2.77
C MET A 1 16.79 11.76 -3.28
N PRO A 2 16.59 10.47 -2.97
CA PRO A 2 17.46 9.41 -3.49
C PRO A 2 17.48 9.38 -5.02
N SER A 3 18.53 8.80 -5.60
CA SER A 3 18.61 8.63 -7.05
C SER A 3 17.54 7.66 -7.56
N ARG A 4 17.14 7.79 -8.83
CA ARG A 4 16.22 6.82 -9.48
C ARG A 4 16.70 5.38 -9.33
N ARG A 5 18.01 5.16 -9.44
CA ARG A 5 18.62 3.83 -9.24
C ARG A 5 18.42 3.31 -7.82
N ALA A 6 18.55 4.18 -6.82
CA ALA A 6 18.34 3.83 -5.42
C ALA A 6 16.87 3.48 -5.13
N GLU A 7 15.91 4.19 -5.74
CA GLU A 7 14.49 3.87 -5.60
C GLU A 7 14.11 2.55 -6.29
N ILE A 8 14.66 2.28 -7.48
CA ILE A 8 14.46 0.97 -8.15
C ILE A 8 15.04 -0.17 -7.32
N ALA A 9 16.24 0.03 -6.74
CA ALA A 9 16.85 -0.97 -5.88
C ALA A 9 16.00 -1.22 -4.62
N LEU A 10 15.46 -0.16 -4.01
CA LEU A 10 14.55 -0.26 -2.87
C LEU A 10 13.25 -1.01 -3.24
N ALA A 11 12.62 -0.68 -4.36
CA ALA A 11 11.41 -1.36 -4.81
C ALA A 11 11.66 -2.86 -5.02
N ARG A 12 12.81 -3.21 -5.63
CA ARG A 12 13.18 -4.62 -5.85
C ARG A 12 13.51 -5.39 -4.58
N SER A 13 13.87 -4.72 -3.49
CA SER A 13 14.09 -5.39 -2.20
C SER A 13 12.79 -5.71 -1.44
N ALA A 14 11.62 -5.36 -1.98
CA ALA A 14 10.33 -5.74 -1.41
C ALA A 14 10.06 -7.25 -1.40
N ALA A 15 10.67 -8.01 -2.32
CA ALA A 15 10.52 -9.46 -2.44
C ALA A 15 11.86 -10.14 -2.80
N PRO A 16 11.96 -11.48 -2.72
CA PRO A 16 13.15 -12.20 -3.17
C PRO A 16 13.46 -11.93 -4.65
N PRO A 17 14.73 -11.99 -5.09
CA PRO A 17 15.10 -11.73 -6.48
C PRO A 17 14.36 -12.58 -7.51
N SER A 18 14.05 -13.85 -7.19
CA SER A 18 13.26 -14.74 -8.06
C SER A 18 11.84 -14.24 -8.36
N ILE A 19 11.31 -13.33 -7.52
CA ILE A 19 10.00 -12.71 -7.68
C ILE A 19 10.17 -11.29 -8.24
N ALA A 20 10.99 -10.46 -7.58
CA ALA A 20 11.10 -9.04 -7.89
C ALA A 20 11.85 -8.73 -9.20
N ALA A 21 12.71 -9.64 -9.70
CA ALA A 21 13.50 -9.38 -10.90
C ALA A 21 12.63 -9.17 -12.16
N HIS A 22 11.46 -9.81 -12.20
CA HIS A 22 10.52 -9.75 -13.32
C HIS A 22 9.37 -8.77 -13.09
N ALA A 23 9.32 -8.12 -11.93
CA ALA A 23 8.25 -7.18 -11.60
C ALA A 23 8.44 -5.85 -12.33
N THR A 24 7.33 -5.28 -12.81
CA THR A 24 7.28 -3.88 -13.23
C THR A 24 7.48 -2.99 -12.01
N VAL A 25 8.47 -2.09 -12.07
CA VAL A 25 8.80 -1.19 -10.97
C VAL A 25 8.10 0.15 -11.15
N LEU A 26 7.33 0.55 -10.13
CA LEU A 26 6.69 1.85 -10.02
C LEU A 26 7.42 2.67 -8.95
N VAL A 27 7.82 3.89 -9.27
CA VAL A 27 8.55 4.77 -8.34
C VAL A 27 7.76 6.04 -8.09
N LEU A 28 7.65 6.36 -6.81
CA LEU A 28 7.09 7.60 -6.32
C LEU A 28 7.98 8.81 -6.58
N THR A 29 7.42 9.80 -7.25
CA THR A 29 8.03 11.08 -7.56
C THR A 29 7.18 12.23 -7.03
N ARG A 30 7.75 13.45 -7.04
CA ARG A 30 7.01 14.70 -6.73
C ARG A 30 5.77 14.93 -7.61
N ARG A 31 5.58 14.13 -8.67
CA ARG A 31 4.47 14.19 -9.60
C ARG A 31 3.59 12.93 -9.59
N GLY A 32 3.83 11.93 -8.71
CA GLY A 32 2.99 10.72 -8.67
C GLY A 32 3.53 9.52 -7.88
N PHE A 33 2.59 8.73 -7.32
CA PHE A 33 2.55 7.72 -6.23
C PHE A 33 2.51 8.27 -4.80
N VAL A 34 1.60 7.78 -3.95
CA VAL A 34 1.70 7.34 -2.52
C VAL A 34 0.30 6.88 -2.09
N THR A 35 0.19 5.89 -1.19
CA THR A 35 -0.99 5.68 -0.34
C THR A 35 -0.62 5.54 1.14
N ALA A 36 -1.53 6.11 1.95
CA ALA A 36 -1.97 5.94 3.35
C ALA A 36 -1.25 4.92 4.28
N PRO A 37 -1.39 5.09 5.62
CA PRO A 37 -2.71 5.18 6.26
C PRO A 37 -3.18 6.60 6.64
N PHE A 38 -4.48 6.85 6.53
CA PHE A 38 -5.14 8.16 6.74
C PHE A 38 -5.33 8.55 8.22
N ASN A 39 -4.85 7.73 9.15
CA ASN A 39 -4.74 8.04 10.57
C ASN A 39 -3.29 8.24 11.01
N ASP A 40 -2.32 8.16 10.09
CA ASP A 40 -0.95 8.53 10.40
C ASP A 40 -0.86 10.06 10.52
N THR A 41 -0.24 10.53 11.60
CA THR A 41 0.03 11.95 11.84
C THR A 41 1.00 12.52 10.81
N GLU A 42 1.72 11.67 10.09
CA GLU A 42 2.70 12.04 9.06
C GLU A 42 2.11 12.08 7.64
N PHE A 43 0.84 12.50 7.50
CA PHE A 43 0.15 12.67 6.21
C PHE A 43 1.04 13.42 5.19
N TRP A 44 1.58 12.64 4.24
CA TRP A 44 2.62 13.00 3.27
C TRP A 44 3.99 13.33 3.90
N ASN A 45 4.83 12.31 4.07
CA ASN A 45 6.22 12.45 4.47
C ASN A 45 7.16 11.86 3.39
N PRO A 46 7.95 12.69 2.66
CA PRO A 46 8.90 12.19 1.65
C PRO A 46 10.07 11.38 2.24
N LYS A 47 10.13 11.21 3.57
CA LYS A 47 11.05 10.30 4.26
C LYS A 47 10.50 8.88 4.38
N GLU A 48 9.19 8.68 4.20
CA GLU A 48 8.59 7.36 4.17
C GLU A 48 8.96 6.61 2.90
N ARG A 49 9.22 5.32 3.06
CA ARG A 49 9.74 4.40 2.05
C ARG A 49 9.11 3.03 2.28
N GLY A 50 7.97 2.77 1.64
CA GLY A 50 7.27 1.49 1.66
C GLY A 50 7.38 0.75 0.34
N PRO A 51 8.45 -0.04 0.09
CA PRO A 51 8.52 -0.83 -1.12
C PRO A 51 7.66 -2.10 -1.00
N ASP A 52 6.72 -2.23 -1.92
CA ASP A 52 5.78 -3.34 -2.01
C ASP A 52 5.95 -4.09 -3.34
N CYS A 53 5.86 -5.41 -3.31
CA CYS A 53 5.81 -6.25 -4.51
C CYS A 53 4.50 -7.03 -4.55
N TYR A 54 3.61 -6.63 -5.45
CA TYR A 54 2.27 -7.20 -5.60
C TYR A 54 2.28 -8.45 -6.48
N ASN A 55 1.46 -9.44 -6.13
CA ASN A 55 1.18 -10.56 -7.01
C ASN A 55 0.15 -10.17 -8.10
N PRO A 56 -0.11 -11.02 -9.12
CA PRO A 56 -0.99 -10.64 -10.22
C PRO A 56 -2.44 -10.28 -9.82
N PRO A 57 -3.14 -11.01 -8.93
CA PRO A 57 -4.46 -10.60 -8.43
C PRO A 57 -4.43 -9.23 -7.73
N ALA A 58 -3.46 -8.99 -6.83
CA ALA A 58 -3.36 -7.71 -6.15
C ALA A 58 -2.98 -6.56 -7.11
N THR A 59 -2.18 -6.86 -8.16
CA THR A 59 -1.84 -5.87 -9.19
C THR A 59 -3.08 -5.36 -9.93
N ARG A 60 -4.10 -6.21 -10.12
CA ARG A 60 -5.33 -5.82 -10.84
C ARG A 60 -6.28 -4.97 -10.00
N THR A 61 -6.22 -5.05 -8.68
CA THR A 61 -7.15 -4.35 -7.76
C THR A 61 -6.50 -3.19 -7.04
N GLU A 62 -5.31 -3.40 -6.47
CA GLU A 62 -4.66 -2.43 -5.58
C GLU A 62 -3.90 -1.35 -6.37
N ILE A 63 -3.20 -1.70 -7.45
CA ILE A 63 -2.40 -0.73 -8.21
C ILE A 63 -3.25 0.38 -8.85
N PRO A 64 -4.40 0.10 -9.49
CA PRO A 64 -5.28 1.16 -10.00
C PRO A 64 -5.79 2.09 -8.90
N GLN A 65 -6.15 1.53 -7.73
CA GLN A 65 -6.57 2.31 -6.58
C GLN A 65 -5.44 3.21 -6.06
N LEU A 66 -4.25 2.63 -5.82
CA LEU A 66 -3.03 3.33 -5.39
C LEU A 66 -2.69 4.51 -6.31
N LEU A 67 -2.71 4.29 -7.62
CA LEU A 67 -2.43 5.32 -8.61
C LEU A 67 -3.45 6.47 -8.56
N GLN A 68 -4.73 6.13 -8.43
CA GLN A 68 -5.79 7.12 -8.44
C GLN A 68 -5.83 7.94 -7.15
N GLU A 69 -5.63 7.30 -6.00
CA GLU A 69 -5.54 7.97 -4.71
C GLU A 69 -4.32 8.89 -4.65
N ALA A 70 -3.18 8.45 -5.16
CA ALA A 70 -2.00 9.31 -5.31
C ALA A 70 -2.30 10.57 -6.15
N LYS A 71 -3.06 10.39 -7.25
CA LYS A 71 -3.48 11.52 -8.10
C LYS A 71 -4.39 12.49 -7.36
N TRP A 72 -5.34 11.99 -6.56
CA TRP A 72 -6.22 12.84 -5.75
C TRP A 72 -5.43 13.59 -4.67
N ALA A 73 -4.55 12.92 -3.95
CA ALA A 73 -3.72 13.53 -2.91
C ALA A 73 -2.83 14.65 -3.48
N LEU A 74 -2.13 14.38 -4.60
CA LEU A 74 -1.31 15.39 -5.26
C LEU A 74 -2.14 16.52 -5.89
N GLY A 75 -3.41 16.27 -6.17
CA GLY A 75 -4.39 17.28 -6.57
C GLY A 75 -4.85 18.18 -5.42
N GLY A 76 -4.36 17.99 -4.20
CA GLY A 76 -4.69 18.80 -3.03
C GLY A 76 -6.01 18.42 -2.37
N LEU A 77 -6.56 17.24 -2.66
CA LEU A 77 -7.76 16.79 -1.97
C LEU A 77 -7.47 16.53 -0.49
N THR A 78 -8.42 16.91 0.35
CA THR A 78 -8.38 16.56 1.77
C THR A 78 -8.64 15.07 1.96
N ARG A 79 -8.23 14.52 3.10
CA ARG A 79 -8.55 13.14 3.51
C ARG A 79 -10.04 12.83 3.35
N GLN A 80 -10.91 13.70 3.85
CA GLN A 80 -12.36 13.48 3.81
C GLN A 80 -12.86 13.39 2.36
N GLN A 81 -12.39 14.28 1.48
CA GLN A 81 -12.75 14.25 0.06
C GLN A 81 -12.28 12.98 -0.64
N MET A 82 -11.08 12.49 -0.29
CA MET A 82 -10.57 11.22 -0.82
C MET A 82 -11.41 10.04 -0.33
N GLU A 83 -11.77 9.97 0.96
CA GLU A 83 -12.63 8.93 1.52
C GLU A 83 -13.99 8.88 0.83
N GLU A 84 -14.63 10.04 0.63
CA GLU A 84 -15.90 10.15 -0.08
C GLU A 84 -15.77 9.68 -1.54
N ARG A 85 -14.73 10.10 -2.26
CA ARG A 85 -14.49 9.67 -3.64
C ARG A 85 -14.16 8.18 -3.76
N THR A 86 -13.42 7.61 -2.83
CA THR A 86 -13.14 6.18 -2.80
C THR A 86 -14.43 5.38 -2.67
N LYS A 87 -15.37 5.79 -1.81
CA LYS A 87 -16.69 5.14 -1.69
C LYS A 87 -17.46 5.17 -3.01
N VAL A 88 -17.49 6.33 -3.67
CA VAL A 88 -18.13 6.47 -4.99
C VAL A 88 -17.46 5.58 -6.04
N ALA A 89 -16.12 5.54 -6.06
CA ALA A 89 -15.34 4.74 -7.00
C ALA A 89 -15.53 3.22 -6.81
N PHE A 90 -15.84 2.75 -5.60
CA PHE A 90 -16.26 1.36 -5.41
C PHE A 90 -17.71 1.14 -5.86
N ALA A 91 -18.61 2.08 -5.60
CA ALA A 91 -20.01 2.00 -5.99
C ALA A 91 -20.19 2.00 -7.53
N ASP A 92 -19.39 2.79 -8.25
CA ASP A 92 -19.40 2.86 -9.72
C ASP A 92 -18.52 1.80 -10.41
N ARG A 93 -17.85 0.94 -9.62
CA ARG A 93 -16.95 -0.14 -10.05
C ARG A 93 -15.66 0.32 -10.72
N MET A 94 -15.26 1.59 -10.57
CA MET A 94 -13.93 2.06 -10.93
C MET A 94 -12.86 1.33 -10.10
N PHE A 95 -13.09 1.15 -8.81
CA PHE A 95 -12.30 0.29 -7.93
C PHE A 95 -13.00 -1.06 -7.74
N LYS A 96 -12.20 -2.12 -7.69
CA LYS A 96 -12.67 -3.49 -7.50
C LYS A 96 -12.26 -3.99 -6.13
N PRO A 97 -13.11 -4.78 -5.45
CA PRO A 97 -12.68 -5.46 -4.24
C PRO A 97 -11.46 -6.35 -4.55
N PRO A 98 -10.58 -6.60 -3.56
CA PRO A 98 -9.44 -7.48 -3.75
C PRO A 98 -9.85 -8.84 -4.31
N GLU A 99 -9.10 -9.32 -5.30
CA GLU A 99 -9.34 -10.63 -5.90
C GLU A 99 -8.92 -11.75 -4.93
N PRO A 100 -9.54 -12.94 -5.01
CA PRO A 100 -9.08 -14.11 -4.26
C PRO A 100 -7.59 -14.38 -4.46
N GLY A 101 -6.86 -14.57 -3.36
CA GLY A 101 -5.42 -14.78 -3.38
C GLY A 101 -4.59 -13.53 -3.65
N ALA A 102 -5.16 -12.32 -3.58
CA ALA A 102 -4.40 -11.07 -3.65
C ALA A 102 -3.49 -10.90 -2.42
N PHE A 103 -2.18 -10.77 -2.68
CA PHE A 103 -1.19 -10.48 -1.64
C PHE A 103 0.00 -9.70 -2.20
N GLY A 104 0.78 -9.11 -1.29
CA GLY A 104 2.03 -8.41 -1.60
C GLY A 104 3.12 -8.68 -0.59
N PHE A 105 4.37 -8.55 -1.01
CA PHE A 105 5.53 -8.67 -0.14
C PHE A 105 6.05 -7.29 0.28
N MET A 106 6.37 -7.15 1.56
CA MET A 106 7.10 -6.00 2.12
C MET A 106 8.29 -6.52 2.93
N LEU A 107 9.28 -7.08 2.24
CA LEU A 107 10.43 -7.73 2.89
C LEU A 107 11.67 -6.83 3.01
N SER A 108 11.59 -5.60 2.51
CA SER A 108 12.74 -4.70 2.46
C SER A 108 13.17 -4.28 3.86
N ARG A 109 14.43 -4.59 4.21
CA ARG A 109 15.09 -4.10 5.42
C ARG A 109 15.38 -2.58 5.39
N MET A 110 15.22 -1.96 4.23
CA MET A 110 15.41 -0.53 4.01
C MET A 110 14.08 0.25 4.02
N GLY A 111 12.96 -0.44 4.27
CA GLY A 111 11.65 0.18 4.39
C GLY A 111 11.54 1.01 5.67
N TYR A 112 10.84 2.13 5.59
CA TYR A 112 10.57 3.03 6.70
C TYR A 112 9.17 3.61 6.51
N LEU A 113 8.18 3.12 7.25
CA LEU A 113 6.78 3.48 7.00
C LEU A 113 6.27 4.62 7.88
N ASN A 114 6.81 4.81 9.08
CA ASN A 114 6.53 5.99 9.91
C ASN A 114 7.54 6.13 11.04
N HIS A 115 7.58 7.29 11.69
CA HIS A 115 8.36 7.47 12.92
C HIS A 115 7.70 6.82 14.13
N ALA A 116 6.37 6.67 14.13
CA ALA A 116 5.59 6.32 15.31
C ALA A 116 5.73 4.85 15.71
N HIS A 117 6.03 3.98 14.75
CA HIS A 117 6.13 2.53 14.94
C HIS A 117 7.52 1.95 14.54
N GLY A 118 8.45 2.79 14.08
CA GLY A 118 9.83 2.37 13.73
C GLY A 118 9.94 1.68 12.36
N PRO A 119 11.10 1.06 12.03
CA PRO A 119 11.24 0.29 10.80
C PRO A 119 10.25 -0.88 10.82
N TRP A 120 9.36 -0.93 9.82
CA TRP A 120 8.34 -1.96 9.74
C TRP A 120 8.98 -3.31 9.43
N TYR A 121 8.52 -4.38 10.10
CA TYR A 121 9.12 -5.71 9.97
C TYR A 121 8.86 -6.32 8.59
N PRO A 122 9.76 -7.17 8.06
CA PRO A 122 9.49 -7.96 6.86
C PRO A 122 8.21 -8.80 7.00
N HIS A 123 7.22 -8.57 6.14
CA HIS A 123 5.95 -9.28 6.20
C HIS A 123 5.28 -9.42 4.83
N ILE A 124 4.21 -10.21 4.79
CA ILE A 124 3.32 -10.36 3.64
C ILE A 124 2.01 -9.65 3.98
N MET A 125 1.55 -8.81 3.05
CA MET A 125 0.24 -8.19 3.10
C MET A 125 -0.76 -9.06 2.35
N PHE A 126 -1.88 -9.39 2.97
CA PHE A 126 -3.01 -10.01 2.30
C PHE A 126 -4.08 -8.96 2.03
N PHE A 127 -4.48 -8.83 0.77
CA PHE A 127 -5.55 -7.92 0.37
C PHE A 127 -6.85 -8.71 0.37
N ILE A 128 -7.71 -8.42 1.35
CA ILE A 128 -8.94 -9.17 1.56
C ILE A 128 -10.16 -8.24 1.48
N PRO A 129 -11.30 -8.73 0.95
CA PRO A 129 -12.58 -8.03 1.04
C PRO A 129 -12.91 -7.68 2.50
N ARG A 130 -13.52 -6.52 2.72
CA ARG A 130 -13.71 -5.95 4.06
C ARG A 130 -14.61 -6.84 4.93
N ASP A 131 -15.68 -7.33 4.34
CA ASP A 131 -16.62 -8.27 4.93
C ASP A 131 -15.99 -9.60 5.33
N GLN A 132 -14.78 -9.90 4.83
CA GLN A 132 -14.03 -11.10 5.18
C GLN A 132 -12.96 -10.88 6.25
N ILE A 133 -12.65 -9.63 6.63
CA ILE A 133 -11.58 -9.32 7.61
C ILE A 133 -11.82 -10.04 8.94
N GLY A 134 -13.06 -10.15 9.41
CA GLY A 134 -13.39 -10.82 10.66
C GLY A 134 -12.98 -12.30 10.69
N ASN A 135 -12.95 -12.97 9.53
CA ASN A 135 -12.58 -14.38 9.42
C ASN A 135 -11.08 -14.62 9.64
N TRP A 136 -10.26 -13.57 9.61
CA TRP A 136 -8.82 -13.64 9.82
C TRP A 136 -8.40 -13.41 11.28
N VAL A 137 -9.38 -13.16 12.15
CA VAL A 137 -9.20 -12.95 13.59
C VAL A 137 -8.04 -11.97 13.91
N PRO A 138 -7.99 -10.80 13.24
CA PRO A 138 -6.85 -9.90 13.37
C PRO A 138 -6.84 -9.15 14.70
N ASN A 139 -5.68 -8.63 15.08
CA ASN A 139 -5.51 -7.71 16.22
C ASN A 139 -5.88 -8.31 17.59
N LEU A 140 -5.97 -9.64 17.73
CA LEU A 140 -6.02 -10.27 19.06
C LEU A 140 -4.68 -10.16 19.78
N LYS A 141 -4.72 -10.26 21.11
CA LYS A 141 -3.52 -10.30 21.95
C LYS A 141 -2.57 -11.41 21.45
N ASN A 142 -1.33 -11.02 21.14
CA ASN A 142 -0.29 -11.89 20.60
C ASN A 142 -0.61 -12.55 19.23
N SER A 143 -1.62 -12.04 18.50
CA SER A 143 -1.89 -12.50 17.14
C SER A 143 -0.80 -11.99 16.19
N PRO A 144 -0.26 -12.85 15.31
CA PRO A 144 0.64 -12.40 14.24
C PRO A 144 -0.11 -11.68 13.12
N THR A 145 -1.45 -11.78 13.08
CA THR A 145 -2.29 -11.17 12.04
C THR A 145 -2.72 -9.79 12.48
N ILE A 146 -2.30 -8.78 11.73
CA ILE A 146 -2.65 -7.38 11.97
C ILE A 146 -3.57 -6.93 10.85
N ALA A 147 -4.78 -6.50 11.21
CA ALA A 147 -5.63 -5.77 10.28
C ALA A 147 -5.37 -4.28 10.51
N VAL A 148 -4.56 -3.73 9.61
CA VAL A 148 -4.45 -2.28 9.46
C VAL A 148 -5.65 -1.81 8.64
N PRO A 149 -6.44 -0.83 9.11
CA PRO A 149 -7.42 -0.18 8.27
C PRO A 149 -6.66 0.71 7.27
N ILE A 150 -6.17 0.11 6.18
CA ILE A 150 -5.52 0.85 5.08
C ILE A 150 -6.55 1.79 4.43
N PHE A 151 -7.83 1.44 4.54
CA PHE A 151 -8.96 2.23 4.09
C PHE A 151 -10.09 2.14 5.11
N ARG A 152 -10.55 3.28 5.65
CA ARG A 152 -11.93 3.36 6.13
C ARG A 152 -12.86 3.29 4.91
N ARG A 153 -12.99 2.08 4.36
CA ARG A 153 -14.11 1.70 3.50
C ARG A 153 -15.41 1.92 4.29
#